data_AF-A0A526YST7-F1
#
_entry.id   AF-A0A526YST7-F1
#
_cell.length_a   1.000
_cell.length_b   1.000
_cell.length_c   1.000
_cell.angle_alpha   90.00
_cell.angle_beta   90.00
_cell.angle_gamma   90.00
#
_symmetry.space_group_name_H-M   'P 1'
#
loop_
_entity.id
_entity.type
_entity.pdbx_description
1 polymer ?
#
loop_
_entity_poly.entity_id
_entity_poly.type
_entity_poly.pdbx_seq_one_letter_code
_entity_poly.pdbx_strand_id
1 'polypeptide(L)' 'GRTRGSADTLIAATAFVHDLILVTRNVADFDDTGVTVLDPWTI' A
#
# COMPACT_ATOMS: atom_id res chain seq x y z
N GLY A 1 8.53 -14.45 7.06
CA GLY A 1 7.22 -13.82 6.84
C GLY A 1 7.29 -12.41 7.35
N ARG A 2 7.02 -11.42 6.51
CA ARG A 2 7.03 -10.01 6.92
C ARG A 2 5.75 -9.75 7.72
N THR A 3 5.87 -9.40 8.99
CA THR A 3 4.71 -9.07 9.83
C THR A 3 4.18 -7.71 9.38
N ARG A 4 3.22 -7.70 8.46
CA ARG A 4 2.52 -6.47 8.08
C ARG A 4 1.63 -6.04 9.23
N GLY A 5 1.57 -4.74 9.51
CA GLY A 5 0.59 -4.23 10.45
C GLY A 5 -0.81 -4.61 9.98
N SER A 6 -1.69 -4.99 10.91
CA SER A 6 -3.11 -5.20 10.60
C SER A 6 -3.72 -3.96 9.94
N ALA A 7 -3.25 -2.76 10.32
CA ALA A 7 -3.60 -1.50 9.70
C ALA A 7 -3.18 -1.40 8.22
N ASP A 8 -1.95 -1.79 7.86
CA ASP A 8 -1.45 -1.72 6.48
C ASP A 8 -2.27 -2.62 5.55
N THR A 9 -2.66 -3.79 6.05
CA THR A 9 -3.49 -4.74 5.29
C THR A 9 -4.89 -4.15 5.02
N LEU A 10 -5.48 -3.47 6.01
CA LEU A 10 -6.78 -2.80 5.85
C LEU A 10 -6.72 -1.61 4.89
N ILE A 11 -5.64 -0.83 4.95
CA ILE A 11 -5.40 0.30 4.04
C ILE A 11 -5.26 -0.22 2.60
N ALA A 12 -4.48 -1.27 2.40
CA ALA A 12 -4.31 -1.90 1.09
C ALA A 12 -5.64 -2.45 0.54
N ALA A 13 -6.40 -3.18 1.37
CA ALA A 13 -7.69 -3.71 0.95
C ALA A 13 -8.69 -2.60 0.56
N THR A 14 -8.68 -1.49 1.30
CA THR A 14 -9.53 -0.33 0.98
C THR A 14 -9.13 0.29 -0.35
N ALA A 15 -7.83 0.53 -0.57
CA ALA A 15 -7.35 1.09 -1.83
C ALA A 15 -7.65 0.17 -3.03
N PHE A 16 -7.53 -1.15 -2.84
CA PHE A 16 -7.85 -2.14 -3.87
C PHE A 16 -9.34 -2.15 -4.25
N VAL A 17 -10.24 -2.21 -3.26
CA VAL A 17 -11.70 -2.30 -3.50
C VAL A 17 -12.25 -1.02 -4.15
N HIS A 18 -11.64 0.12 -3.86
CA HIS A 18 -12.10 1.43 -4.34
C HIS A 18 -11.30 1.96 -5.55
N ASP A 19 -10.40 1.16 -6.13
CA ASP A 19 -9.53 1.55 -7.24
C ASP A 19 -8.75 2.87 -6.97
N LEU A 20 -8.23 2.99 -5.75
CA LEU A 20 -7.47 4.16 -5.30
C LEU A 20 -5.96 3.92 -5.41
N ILE A 21 -5.22 5.01 -5.58
CA ILE A 21 -3.75 5.00 -5.51
C ILE A 21 -3.32 5.21 -4.05
N LEU A 22 -2.56 4.26 -3.51
CA LEU A 22 -2.01 4.35 -2.17
C LEU A 22 -0.73 5.18 -2.17
N VAL A 23 -0.77 6.35 -1.56
CA VAL A 23 0.41 7.23 -1.43
C VAL A 23 1.12 6.93 -0.11
N THR A 24 2.34 6.41 -0.17
CA THR A 24 3.12 6.06 1.04
C THR A 24 4.62 6.08 0.75
N ARG A 25 5.42 6.35 1.78
CA ARG A 25 6.88 6.19 1.74
C ARG A 25 7.29 4.71 1.78
N ASN A 26 6.48 3.85 2.41
CA ASN A 26 6.83 2.45 2.65
C ASN A 26 6.36 1.54 1.52
N VAL A 27 6.73 1.85 0.27
CA VAL A 27 6.26 1.12 -0.92
C VAL A 27 6.52 -0.40 -0.81
N ALA A 28 7.65 -0.79 -0.23
CA ALA A 28 8.06 -2.18 -0.07
C ALA A 28 7.09 -3.04 0.78
N ASP A 29 6.27 -2.42 1.64
CA ASP A 29 5.29 -3.17 2.45
C ASP A 29 4.00 -3.48 1.67
N PHE A 30 3.79 -2.80 0.54
CA PHE A 30 2.59 -2.88 -0.29
C PHE A 30 2.84 -3.49 -1.67
N ASP A 31 4.08 -3.86 -2.00
CA ASP A 31 4.44 -4.42 -3.32
C ASP A 31 3.64 -5.70 -3.65
N ASP A 32 3.44 -6.59 -2.68
CA ASP A 32 2.68 -7.83 -2.90
C ASP A 32 1.14 -7.69 -2.75
N THR A 33 0.57 -6.49 -2.54
CA THR A 33 -0.89 -6.33 -2.37
C THR A 33 -1.66 -6.14 -3.68
N GLY A 34 -0.96 -5.88 -4.79
CA GLY A 34 -1.58 -5.60 -6.09
C GLY A 34 -2.28 -4.23 -6.17
N VAL A 35 -2.06 -3.37 -5.17
CA VAL A 35 -2.56 -1.99 -5.16
C VAL A 35 -1.57 -1.09 -5.90
N THR A 36 -2.06 -0.07 -6.60
CA THR A 36 -1.22 0.97 -7.19
C THR A 36 -0.63 1.85 -6.08
N VAL A 37 0.69 1.83 -5.92
CA VAL A 37 1.40 2.59 -4.87
C VAL A 37 2.22 3.72 -5.48
N LEU A 38 2.20 4.90 -4.84
CA LEU A 38 2.97 6.08 -5.23
C LEU A 38 3.85 6.53 -4.06
N ASP A 39 5.16 6.72 -4.32
CA ASP A 39 6.09 7.34 -3.36
C ASP A 39 6.21 8.86 -3.61
N PRO A 40 5.67 9.72 -2.73
CA PRO A 40 5.70 11.15 -2.94
C PRO A 40 7.07 11.79 -2.62
N TRP A 41 8.09 11.01 -2.25
CA TRP A 41 9.47 11.50 -2.12
C TRP A 41 10.31 11.27 -3.39
N THR A 42 9.75 10.58 -4.38
CA THR A 42 10.41 10.34 -5.69
C THR A 42 9.99 11.34 -6.77
N ILE A 43 9.16 12.33 -6.40
CA ILE A 43 8.69 13.45 -7.24
C ILE A 43 9.45 14.74 -6.94
#